data_AF-A0A220U2T2-F1
#
_entry.id   AF-A0A220U2T2-F1
#
_cell.length_a   1.000
_cell.length_b   1.000
_cell.length_c   1.000
_cell.angle_alpha   90.00
_cell.angle_beta   90.00
_cell.angle_gamma   90.00
#
_symmetry.space_group_name_H-M   'P 1'
#
loop_
_entity.id
_entity.type
_entity.pdbx_description
1 polymer ?
#
loop_
_entity_poly.entity_id
_entity_poly.type
_entity_poly.pdbx_seq_one_letter_code
_entity_poly.pdbx_strand_id
1 'polypeptide(L)'
;MEKIVTNYTINSNTMALLPAKNIEYDTIVIEQSRRLFVRKTPLELIKLACLAEFCTYEGIRCAVMHHTGWQKKVPIPINKNKSIYAFPTHAPTHFRCAWIFSNHVMEIKRRHSIEKPTIQSVITFKNGEHLDMNESYHILEKQMHRTNMCLLRFPSRLSGPMFHQEMGVGMKELYYGKEFMDDSDLELK
;
A
#
# COMPACT_ATOMS: atom_id res chain seq x y z
N MET A 1 -8.56 29.17 -2.05
CA MET A 1 -7.57 28.62 -3.00
C MET A 1 -6.98 27.37 -2.40
N GLU A 2 -6.92 26.28 -3.15
CA GLU A 2 -6.27 25.05 -2.70
C GLU A 2 -4.76 25.27 -2.61
N LYS A 3 -4.14 24.86 -1.51
CA LYS A 3 -2.70 25.11 -1.27
C LYS A 3 -1.87 24.09 -2.06
N ILE A 4 -1.22 24.57 -3.11
CA ILE A 4 -0.22 23.78 -3.87
C ILE A 4 1.13 23.87 -3.17
N VAL A 5 1.76 22.72 -2.97
CA VAL A 5 3.07 22.61 -2.31
C VAL A 5 4.09 21.98 -3.25
N THR A 6 5.33 22.45 -3.17
CA THR A 6 6.42 21.92 -4.01
C THR A 6 6.90 20.55 -3.52
N ASN A 7 6.84 20.30 -2.21
CA ASN A 7 7.35 19.09 -1.58
C ASN A 7 6.34 18.51 -0.60
N TYR A 8 6.41 17.20 -0.42
CA TYR A 8 5.60 16.45 0.53
C TYR A 8 6.42 15.28 1.08
N THR A 9 6.29 15.03 2.38
CA THR A 9 6.90 13.87 3.04
C THR A 9 5.81 12.88 3.41
N ILE A 10 5.88 11.69 2.81
CA ILE A 10 4.99 10.57 3.14
C ILE A 10 5.14 10.27 4.64
N ASN A 11 4.00 10.23 5.32
CA ASN A 11 3.89 10.05 6.77
C ASN A 11 2.72 9.12 7.11
N SER A 12 2.53 8.82 8.39
CA SER A 12 1.51 7.88 8.90
C SER A 12 0.06 8.31 8.65
N ASN A 13 -0.20 9.53 8.16
CA ASN A 13 -1.54 9.97 7.77
C ASN A 13 -1.81 9.78 6.27
N THR A 14 -0.80 9.41 5.47
CA THR A 14 -0.92 9.30 4.01
C THR A 14 -1.73 8.07 3.64
N MET A 15 -2.93 8.25 3.07
CA MET A 15 -3.83 7.15 2.67
C MET A 15 -3.68 6.78 1.19
N ALA A 16 -3.47 7.79 0.32
CA ALA A 16 -3.28 7.56 -1.11
C ALA A 16 -2.47 8.69 -1.79
N LEU A 17 -1.79 8.35 -2.88
CA LEU A 17 -1.24 9.29 -3.86
C LEU A 17 -1.94 9.05 -5.19
N LEU A 18 -2.69 10.04 -5.66
CA LEU A 18 -3.43 9.97 -6.91
C LEU A 18 -2.70 10.82 -7.96
N PRO A 19 -2.38 10.28 -9.15
CA PRO A 19 -1.84 11.11 -10.21
C PRO A 19 -2.87 12.13 -10.65
N ALA A 20 -2.43 13.37 -10.89
CA ALA A 20 -3.26 14.46 -11.33
C ALA A 20 -3.04 14.75 -12.81
N LYS A 21 -4.12 15.09 -13.52
CA LYS A 21 -4.04 15.70 -14.85
C LYS A 21 -4.24 17.21 -14.71
N ASN A 22 -3.24 17.90 -14.16
CA ASN A 22 -3.24 19.34 -13.93
C ASN A 22 -1.91 19.95 -14.42
N ILE A 23 -1.91 21.25 -14.71
CA ILE A 23 -0.72 21.99 -15.17
C ILE A 23 0.20 22.37 -13.99
N GLU A 24 -0.36 22.60 -12.81
CA GLU A 24 0.36 23.16 -11.66
C GLU A 24 0.83 22.12 -10.65
N TYR A 25 0.28 20.89 -10.67
CA TYR A 25 0.61 19.79 -9.75
C TYR A 25 0.41 18.42 -10.40
N ASP A 26 1.17 17.43 -9.94
CA ASP A 26 1.20 16.07 -10.51
C ASP A 26 0.57 15.02 -9.60
N THR A 27 0.42 15.31 -8.30
CA THR A 27 -0.16 14.40 -7.32
C THR A 27 -1.18 15.10 -6.44
N ILE A 28 -2.31 14.43 -6.23
CA ILE A 28 -3.23 14.70 -5.12
C ILE A 28 -2.90 13.70 -4.00
N VAL A 29 -2.43 14.21 -2.88
CA VAL A 29 -2.19 13.44 -1.67
C VAL A 29 -3.46 13.44 -0.84
N ILE A 30 -3.93 12.25 -0.50
CA ILE A 30 -5.04 12.07 0.44
C ILE A 30 -4.44 11.68 1.78
N GLU A 31 -4.52 12.58 2.76
CA GLU A 31 -4.27 12.28 4.17
C GLU A 31 -5.59 12.07 4.92
N GLN A 32 -5.54 11.49 6.11
CA GLN A 32 -6.73 11.21 6.94
C GLN A 32 -7.63 12.41 7.25
N SER A 33 -7.07 13.63 7.27
CA SER A 33 -7.79 14.85 7.66
C SER A 33 -7.68 15.98 6.65
N ARG A 34 -6.94 15.79 5.55
CA ARG A 34 -6.73 16.84 4.55
C ARG A 34 -6.31 16.26 3.21
N ARG A 35 -6.40 17.11 2.19
CA ARG A 35 -5.89 16.86 0.85
C ARG A 35 -4.84 17.90 0.50
N LEU A 36 -3.79 17.48 -0.20
CA LEU A 36 -2.70 18.35 -0.63
C LEU A 36 -2.43 18.13 -2.10
N PHE A 37 -1.99 19.18 -2.78
CA PHE A 37 -1.66 19.17 -4.20
C PHE A 37 -0.17 19.40 -4.37
N VAL A 38 0.54 18.47 -5.01
CA VAL A 38 2.01 18.40 -4.98
C VAL A 38 2.60 18.38 -6.37
N ARG A 39 3.66 19.18 -6.59
CA ARG A 39 4.42 19.31 -7.86
C ARG A 39 5.43 18.18 -8.11
N LYS A 40 5.10 16.98 -7.64
CA LYS A 40 5.91 15.78 -7.79
C LYS A 40 4.98 14.64 -8.13
N THR A 41 5.39 13.79 -9.05
CA THR A 41 4.63 12.60 -9.43
C THR A 41 4.53 11.63 -8.25
N PRO A 42 3.52 10.72 -8.25
CA PRO A 42 3.40 9.75 -7.17
C PRO A 42 4.66 8.87 -7.03
N LEU A 43 5.30 8.50 -8.15
CA LEU A 43 6.53 7.72 -8.12
C LEU A 43 7.71 8.50 -7.52
N GLU A 44 7.86 9.78 -7.82
CA GLU A 44 8.90 10.61 -7.18
C GLU A 44 8.70 10.72 -5.67
N LEU A 45 7.45 10.88 -5.21
CA LEU A 45 7.15 10.91 -3.78
C LEU A 45 7.50 9.58 -3.09
N ILE A 46 7.19 8.45 -3.71
CA ILE A 46 7.59 7.13 -3.22
C ILE A 46 9.12 7.00 -3.17
N LYS A 47 9.82 7.42 -4.23
CA LYS A 47 11.30 7.39 -4.28
C LYS A 47 11.93 8.22 -3.16
N LEU A 48 11.42 9.44 -2.94
CA LEU A 48 11.89 10.32 -1.87
C LEU A 48 11.62 9.73 -0.48
N ALA A 49 10.47 9.08 -0.28
CA ALA A 49 10.17 8.44 0.99
C ALA A 49 11.06 7.23 1.26
N CYS A 50 11.41 6.43 0.25
CA CYS A 50 12.42 5.38 0.41
C CYS A 50 13.77 5.98 0.82
N LEU A 51 14.21 7.06 0.17
CA LEU A 51 15.49 7.72 0.45
C LEU A 51 15.54 8.28 1.89
N ALA A 52 14.42 8.80 2.39
CA ALA A 52 14.30 9.25 3.78
C ALA A 52 14.48 8.12 4.80
N GLU A 53 14.27 6.87 4.39
CA GLU A 53 14.48 5.64 5.17
C GLU A 53 15.81 4.96 4.80
N PHE A 54 16.76 5.74 4.27
CA PHE A 54 18.12 5.32 3.88
C PHE A 54 18.17 4.18 2.85
N CYS A 55 17.12 4.03 2.04
CA CYS A 55 17.01 3.02 1.00
C CYS A 55 16.66 3.64 -0.35
N THR A 56 17.05 3.00 -1.46
CA THR A 56 16.50 3.38 -2.77
C THR A 56 15.19 2.65 -3.04
N TYR A 57 14.31 3.25 -3.83
CA TYR A 57 13.11 2.56 -4.33
C TYR A 57 13.46 1.27 -5.07
N GLU A 58 14.47 1.33 -5.93
CA GLU A 58 14.97 0.20 -6.70
C GLU A 58 15.50 -0.91 -5.78
N GLY A 59 16.21 -0.56 -4.70
CA GLY A 59 16.72 -1.50 -3.72
C GLY A 59 15.61 -2.22 -2.96
N ILE A 60 14.63 -1.48 -2.43
CA ILE A 60 13.46 -2.08 -1.76
C ILE A 60 12.69 -2.98 -2.73
N ARG A 61 12.43 -2.49 -3.93
CA ARG A 61 11.73 -3.24 -4.97
C ARG A 61 12.46 -4.54 -5.30
N CYS A 62 13.78 -4.49 -5.49
CA CYS A 62 14.61 -5.67 -5.76
C CYS A 62 14.51 -6.70 -4.63
N ALA A 63 14.64 -6.26 -3.37
CA ALA A 63 14.53 -7.14 -2.21
C ALA A 63 13.15 -7.82 -2.14
N VAL A 64 12.06 -7.07 -2.32
CA VAL A 64 10.71 -7.65 -2.33
C VAL A 64 10.55 -8.64 -3.49
N MET A 65 11.04 -8.33 -4.68
CA MET A 65 11.01 -9.26 -5.83
C MET A 65 11.75 -10.56 -5.53
N HIS A 66 12.95 -10.47 -4.94
CA HIS A 66 13.77 -11.62 -4.60
C HIS A 66 13.06 -12.55 -3.60
N HIS A 67 12.46 -11.99 -2.54
CA HIS A 67 11.82 -12.78 -1.49
C HIS A 67 10.41 -13.28 -1.82
N THR A 68 9.71 -12.68 -2.79
CA THR A 68 8.30 -13.00 -3.09
C THR A 68 8.09 -13.58 -4.48
N GLY A 69 9.09 -13.48 -5.37
CA GLY A 69 8.99 -13.84 -6.78
C GLY A 69 8.14 -12.90 -7.65
N TRP A 70 7.45 -11.91 -7.07
CA TRP A 70 6.60 -11.00 -7.85
C TRP A 70 7.43 -10.04 -8.69
N GLN A 71 7.15 -9.98 -9.99
CA GLN A 71 7.93 -9.15 -10.93
C GLN A 71 7.29 -7.79 -11.25
N LYS A 72 5.95 -7.73 -11.17
CA LYS A 72 5.14 -6.58 -11.60
C LYS A 72 4.29 -6.04 -10.45
N LYS A 73 4.13 -4.72 -10.42
CA LYS A 73 3.36 -3.98 -9.41
C LYS A 73 3.79 -4.36 -7.98
N VAL A 74 5.10 -4.37 -7.76
CA VAL A 74 5.71 -4.83 -6.51
C VAL A 74 5.32 -3.85 -5.38
N PRO A 75 4.76 -4.33 -4.25
CA PRO A 75 4.54 -3.50 -3.07
C PRO A 75 5.85 -2.95 -2.52
N ILE A 76 5.79 -1.77 -1.90
CA ILE A 76 6.94 -1.06 -1.34
C ILE A 76 6.72 -0.86 0.16
N PRO A 77 7.37 -1.68 1.01
CA PRO A 77 7.49 -1.44 2.44
C PRO A 77 8.39 -0.22 2.69
N ILE A 78 7.82 0.98 2.78
CA ILE A 78 8.58 2.23 2.91
C ILE A 78 9.19 2.32 4.30
N ASN A 79 8.35 2.27 5.35
CA ASN A 79 8.79 2.29 6.74
C ASN A 79 8.01 1.26 7.53
N LYS A 80 8.68 0.15 7.88
CA LYS A 80 8.08 -0.99 8.59
C LYS A 80 7.68 -0.61 10.02
N ASN A 81 8.53 0.17 10.71
CA ASN A 81 8.29 0.60 12.10
C ASN A 81 7.09 1.53 12.23
N LYS A 82 6.83 2.36 11.21
CA LYS A 82 5.65 3.23 11.14
C LYS A 82 4.48 2.58 10.41
N SER A 83 4.58 1.29 10.05
CA SER A 83 3.51 0.60 9.33
C SER A 83 3.13 1.28 7.99
N ILE A 84 4.12 1.83 7.28
CA ILE A 84 3.94 2.50 5.99
C ILE A 84 4.30 1.54 4.87
N TYR A 85 3.29 0.86 4.34
CA TYR A 85 3.36 -0.06 3.21
C TYR A 85 2.46 0.46 2.10
N ALA A 86 2.98 0.58 0.88
CA ALA A 86 2.24 1.11 -0.25
C ALA A 86 2.29 0.14 -1.44
N PHE A 87 1.21 0.07 -2.20
CA PHE A 87 1.19 -0.68 -3.47
C PHE A 87 0.73 0.18 -4.65
N PRO A 88 1.29 -0.06 -5.84
CA PRO A 88 0.88 0.64 -7.04
C PRO A 88 -0.36 -0.03 -7.66
N THR A 89 -1.27 0.76 -8.22
CA THR A 89 -2.44 0.25 -8.94
C THR A 89 -2.10 -0.20 -10.37
N HIS A 90 -1.11 0.44 -10.99
CA HIS A 90 -0.59 0.16 -12.31
C HIS A 90 0.91 -0.17 -12.27
N ALA A 91 1.56 -0.27 -13.44
CA ALA A 91 3.02 -0.17 -13.47
C ALA A 91 3.42 1.20 -12.88
N PRO A 92 4.45 1.28 -12.02
CA PRO A 92 4.86 2.54 -11.37
C PRO A 92 5.12 3.72 -12.32
N THR A 93 5.54 3.43 -13.56
CA THR A 93 5.80 4.42 -14.61
C THR A 93 4.55 4.81 -15.42
N HIS A 94 3.41 4.16 -15.20
CA HIS A 94 2.18 4.49 -15.89
C HIS A 94 1.60 5.79 -15.34
N PHE A 95 1.20 6.71 -16.22
CA PHE A 95 0.62 8.02 -15.86
C PHE A 95 -0.68 7.98 -15.01
N ARG A 96 -1.32 6.82 -14.86
CA ARG A 96 -2.52 6.61 -14.04
C ARG A 96 -2.21 5.80 -12.78
N CYS A 97 -0.93 5.53 -12.50
CA CYS A 97 -0.55 4.76 -11.34
C CYS A 97 -0.81 5.56 -10.06
N ALA A 98 -1.84 5.16 -9.33
CA ALA A 98 -2.03 5.58 -7.96
C ALA A 98 -1.23 4.67 -7.02
N TRP A 99 -0.97 5.18 -5.82
CA TRP A 99 -0.38 4.42 -4.72
C TRP A 99 -1.33 4.43 -3.54
N ILE A 100 -1.64 3.25 -3.02
CA ILE A 100 -2.55 3.07 -1.89
C ILE A 100 -1.75 2.56 -0.69
N PHE A 101 -1.97 3.15 0.48
CA PHE A 101 -1.32 2.76 1.72
C PHE A 101 -2.18 1.76 2.46
N SER A 102 -1.72 0.51 2.50
CA SER A 102 -2.49 -0.65 2.97
C SER A 102 -3.04 -0.48 4.38
N ASN A 103 -2.26 0.17 5.26
CA ASN A 103 -2.61 0.31 6.67
C ASN A 103 -3.84 1.20 6.92
N HIS A 104 -4.25 2.00 5.94
CA HIS A 104 -5.45 2.83 6.01
C HIS A 104 -6.67 2.18 5.36
N VAL A 105 -6.50 1.11 4.58
CA VAL A 105 -7.62 0.44 3.92
C VAL A 105 -8.41 -0.35 4.97
N MET A 106 -9.73 -0.14 5.01
CA MET A 106 -10.66 -0.94 5.79
C MET A 106 -11.26 -2.04 4.93
N GLU A 107 -11.75 -1.69 3.75
CA GLU A 107 -12.34 -2.64 2.80
C GLU A 107 -12.20 -2.15 1.37
N ILE A 108 -12.30 -3.10 0.43
CA ILE A 108 -12.40 -2.83 -1.01
C ILE A 108 -13.67 -3.54 -1.48
N LYS A 109 -14.51 -2.87 -2.26
CA LYS A 109 -15.75 -3.45 -2.80
C LYS A 109 -15.86 -3.20 -4.29
N ARG A 110 -16.55 -4.11 -4.99
CA ARG A 110 -16.98 -3.87 -6.38
C ARG A 110 -17.96 -2.69 -6.37
N ARG A 111 -17.83 -1.81 -7.35
CA ARG A 111 -18.76 -0.70 -7.56
C ARG A 111 -19.14 -0.69 -9.03
N HIS A 112 -20.44 -0.71 -9.28
CA HIS A 112 -20.99 -0.53 -10.62
C HIS A 112 -21.85 0.72 -10.56
N SER A 113 -21.49 1.73 -11.34
CA SER A 113 -22.27 2.96 -11.49
C SER A 113 -22.67 3.10 -12.95
N ILE A 114 -23.97 3.28 -13.20
CA ILE A 114 -24.49 3.56 -14.54
C ILE A 114 -24.00 4.95 -14.99
N GLU A 115 -23.95 5.91 -14.07
CA GLU A 115 -23.51 7.30 -14.35
C GLU A 115 -22.00 7.42 -14.54
N LYS A 116 -21.21 6.56 -13.88
CA LYS A 116 -19.74 6.55 -13.96
C LYS A 116 -19.22 5.16 -14.31
N PRO A 117 -19.39 4.71 -15.58
CA PRO A 117 -19.08 3.34 -15.99
C PRO A 117 -17.60 2.98 -15.89
N THR A 118 -16.71 3.98 -15.79
CA THR A 118 -15.27 3.75 -15.59
C THR A 118 -14.93 3.31 -14.17
N ILE A 119 -15.76 3.66 -13.18
CA ILE A 119 -15.57 3.26 -11.78
C ILE A 119 -15.99 1.81 -11.63
N GLN A 120 -15.05 0.97 -11.20
CA GLN A 120 -15.25 -0.48 -11.07
C GLN A 120 -15.14 -0.96 -9.62
N SER A 121 -14.57 -0.15 -8.73
CA SER A 121 -14.44 -0.47 -7.32
C SER A 121 -14.39 0.78 -6.46
N VAL A 122 -14.55 0.57 -5.16
CA VAL A 122 -14.40 1.60 -4.12
C VAL A 122 -13.52 1.04 -3.01
N ILE A 123 -12.57 1.85 -2.57
CA ILE A 123 -11.79 1.63 -1.35
C ILE A 123 -12.47 2.44 -0.25
N THR A 124 -12.80 1.78 0.87
CA THR A 124 -13.19 2.48 2.10
C THR A 124 -11.99 2.48 3.04
N PHE A 125 -11.60 3.66 3.50
CA PHE A 125 -10.54 3.84 4.48
C PHE A 125 -11.07 3.70 5.90
N LYS A 126 -10.18 3.44 6.85
CA LYS A 126 -10.51 3.30 8.28
C LYS A 126 -11.09 4.56 8.91
N ASN A 127 -10.86 5.73 8.32
CA ASN A 127 -11.49 6.98 8.75
C ASN A 127 -12.92 7.18 8.18
N GLY A 128 -13.44 6.20 7.43
CA GLY A 128 -14.75 6.26 6.78
C GLY A 128 -14.75 6.96 5.42
N GLU A 129 -13.64 7.55 4.96
CA GLU A 129 -13.57 8.11 3.61
C GLU A 129 -13.62 7.03 2.54
N HIS A 130 -14.23 7.37 1.40
CA HIS A 130 -14.31 6.50 0.24
C HIS A 130 -13.48 7.07 -0.92
N LEU A 131 -12.82 6.17 -1.65
CA LEU A 131 -12.09 6.48 -2.87
C LEU A 131 -12.59 5.58 -4.00
N ASP A 132 -13.23 6.20 -4.98
CA ASP A 132 -13.66 5.54 -6.21
C ASP A 132 -12.47 5.25 -7.11
N MET A 133 -12.41 4.03 -7.64
CA MET A 133 -11.29 3.53 -8.43
C MET A 133 -11.75 3.03 -9.79
N ASN A 134 -10.97 3.34 -10.82
CA ASN A 134 -11.18 2.80 -12.17
C ASN A 134 -10.71 1.34 -12.28
N GLU A 135 -9.81 0.94 -11.40
CA GLU A 135 -9.28 -0.40 -11.29
C GLU A 135 -10.36 -1.35 -10.77
N SER A 136 -10.34 -2.58 -11.26
CA SER A 136 -11.27 -3.60 -10.79
C SER A 136 -10.94 -4.04 -9.38
N TYR A 137 -11.97 -4.50 -8.66
CA TYR A 137 -11.84 -5.11 -7.33
C TYR A 137 -10.71 -6.14 -7.27
N HIS A 138 -10.64 -7.08 -8.23
CA HIS A 138 -9.66 -8.15 -8.24
C HIS A 138 -8.21 -7.65 -8.36
N ILE A 139 -7.98 -6.55 -9.08
CA ILE A 139 -6.64 -5.95 -9.18
C ILE A 139 -6.23 -5.38 -7.82
N LEU A 140 -7.12 -4.62 -7.19
CA LEU A 140 -6.83 -3.97 -5.92
C LEU A 140 -6.72 -4.98 -4.77
N GLU A 141 -7.62 -5.94 -4.69
CA GLU A 141 -7.58 -7.04 -3.72
C GLU A 141 -6.28 -7.84 -3.83
N LYS A 142 -5.85 -8.20 -5.04
CA LYS A 142 -4.58 -8.89 -5.26
C LYS A 142 -3.39 -8.08 -4.76
N GLN A 143 -3.38 -6.76 -5.01
CA GLN A 143 -2.30 -5.89 -4.57
C GLN A 143 -2.32 -5.67 -3.05
N MET A 144 -3.51 -5.58 -2.46
CA MET A 144 -3.70 -5.53 -1.02
C MET A 144 -3.17 -6.80 -0.35
N HIS A 145 -3.54 -7.98 -0.86
CA HIS A 145 -3.06 -9.27 -0.36
C HIS A 145 -1.53 -9.38 -0.44
N ARG A 146 -0.93 -9.02 -1.59
CA ARG A 146 0.54 -8.97 -1.74
C ARG A 146 1.21 -8.04 -0.74
N THR A 147 0.59 -6.91 -0.45
CA THR A 147 1.13 -5.94 0.51
C THR A 147 1.04 -6.45 1.94
N ASN A 148 -0.06 -7.11 2.31
CA ASN A 148 -0.20 -7.78 3.60
C ASN A 148 0.81 -8.92 3.76
N MET A 149 1.10 -9.67 2.69
CA MET A 149 2.17 -10.66 2.70
C MET A 149 3.54 -10.03 2.93
N CYS A 150 3.81 -8.82 2.42
CA CYS A 150 5.03 -8.08 2.77
C CYS A 150 5.05 -7.63 4.25
N LEU A 151 3.91 -7.21 4.80
CA LEU A 151 3.79 -6.85 6.22
C LEU A 151 4.14 -8.04 7.11
N LEU A 152 3.61 -9.23 6.77
CA LEU A 152 3.89 -10.48 7.44
C LEU A 152 5.37 -10.89 7.23
N ARG A 153 5.85 -10.99 5.99
CA ARG A 153 7.22 -11.46 5.72
C ARG A 153 8.32 -10.54 6.25
N PHE A 154 8.04 -9.25 6.35
CA PHE A 154 8.99 -8.23 6.76
C PHE A 154 8.42 -7.38 7.89
N PRO A 155 8.23 -7.95 9.09
CA PRO A 155 7.65 -7.22 10.21
C PRO A 155 8.59 -6.10 10.68
N SER A 156 8.03 -5.17 11.46
CA SER A 156 8.84 -4.17 12.13
C SER A 156 9.80 -4.81 13.14
N ARG A 157 10.89 -4.13 13.50
CA ARG A 157 11.75 -4.60 14.58
C ARG A 157 11.18 -4.29 15.97
N LEU A 158 10.18 -3.42 16.03
CA LEU A 158 9.49 -3.01 17.27
C LEU A 158 8.32 -3.94 17.62
N SER A 159 7.84 -4.72 16.65
CA SER A 159 6.95 -5.85 16.87
C SER A 159 7.77 -7.00 17.44
N GLY A 160 8.04 -6.95 18.74
CA GLY A 160 8.49 -8.09 19.53
C GLY A 160 7.41 -9.20 19.59
N PRO A 161 7.59 -10.22 20.44
CA PRO A 161 6.83 -11.49 20.42
C PRO A 161 5.29 -11.40 20.53
N MET A 162 4.70 -10.21 20.71
CA MET A 162 3.25 -9.99 20.66
C MET A 162 2.58 -10.48 19.37
N PHE A 163 3.25 -10.43 18.21
CA PHE A 163 2.63 -10.87 16.95
C PHE A 163 2.45 -12.39 16.85
N HIS A 164 3.14 -13.21 17.65
CA HIS A 164 3.00 -14.66 17.57
C HIS A 164 1.76 -15.21 18.28
N GLN A 165 1.29 -14.52 19.33
CA GLN A 165 0.15 -14.96 20.15
C GLN A 165 -1.21 -14.67 19.51
N GLU A 166 -1.31 -13.68 18.61
CA GLU A 166 -2.57 -13.28 17.98
C GLU A 166 -2.70 -13.77 16.51
N MET A 167 -1.66 -14.39 15.95
CA MET A 167 -1.73 -14.95 14.60
C MET A 167 -2.53 -16.25 14.59
N GLY A 168 -3.68 -16.23 13.91
CA GLY A 168 -4.44 -17.45 13.61
C GLY A 168 -3.64 -18.42 12.73
N VAL A 169 -3.99 -19.70 12.78
CA VAL A 169 -3.26 -20.82 12.13
C VAL A 169 -2.96 -20.55 10.64
N GLY A 170 -3.94 -20.06 9.89
CA GLY A 170 -3.75 -19.73 8.47
C GLY A 170 -2.77 -18.56 8.21
N MET A 171 -2.61 -17.66 9.18
CA MET A 171 -1.65 -16.56 9.11
C MET A 171 -0.24 -17.03 9.47
N LYS A 172 -0.12 -17.95 10.43
CA LYS A 172 1.16 -18.62 10.75
C LYS A 172 1.68 -19.45 9.57
N GLU A 173 0.81 -20.20 8.88
CA GLU A 173 1.19 -20.97 7.67
C GLU A 173 1.78 -20.06 6.58
N LEU A 174 1.20 -18.87 6.38
CA LEU A 174 1.68 -17.88 5.42
C LEU A 174 2.98 -17.19 5.86
N TYR A 175 3.21 -17.05 7.16
CA TYR A 175 4.36 -16.35 7.73
C TYR A 175 5.62 -17.24 7.81
N TYR A 176 5.47 -18.45 8.35
CA TYR A 176 6.57 -19.41 8.55
C TYR A 176 6.76 -20.36 7.38
N GLY A 177 5.71 -20.63 6.61
CA GLY A 177 5.65 -21.76 5.68
C GLY A 177 5.31 -23.06 6.43
N LYS A 178 4.58 -23.97 5.78
CA LYS A 178 4.08 -25.21 6.40
C LYS A 178 5.19 -26.10 7.00
N GLU A 179 6.41 -26.02 6.46
CA GLU A 179 7.56 -26.81 6.89
C GLU A 179 8.22 -26.30 8.18
N PHE A 180 7.85 -25.11 8.66
CA PHE A 180 8.45 -24.45 9.83
C PHE A 180 7.47 -24.23 10.98
N MET A 181 6.25 -24.78 10.91
CA MET A 181 5.30 -24.78 12.02
C MET A 181 5.54 -26.03 12.86
N ASP A 182 5.60 -25.87 14.19
CA ASP A 182 5.63 -27.02 15.08
C ASP A 182 4.23 -27.66 15.20
N ASP A 183 4.17 -28.90 15.68
CA ASP A 183 2.91 -29.64 15.78
C ASP A 183 1.90 -28.98 16.74
N SER A 184 2.35 -28.20 17.74
CA SER A 184 1.48 -27.47 18.67
C SER A 184 0.77 -26.27 18.02
N ASP A 185 1.35 -25.70 16.96
CA ASP A 185 0.74 -24.64 16.16
C ASP A 185 -0.38 -25.15 15.23
N LEU A 186 -0.42 -26.45 14.94
CA LEU A 186 -1.38 -27.07 14.02
C LEU A 186 -2.68 -27.53 14.70
N GLU A 187 -2.70 -27.63 16.03
CA GLU A 187 -3.81 -28.21 16.81
C GLU A 187 -4.88 -27.19 17.27
N LEU A 188 -4.69 -25.88 17.05
CA LEU A 188 -5.61 -24.81 17.48
C LEU A 188 -6.85 -24.61 16.58
N LYS A 189 -7.46 -25.70 16.09
CA LYS A 189 -8.70 -25.65 15.28
C LYS A 189 -9.97 -25.45 16.11
#